data_AF-A0A817NMU8-F1
#
_entry.id   AF-A0A817NMU8-F1
#
_cell.length_a   1.000
_cell.length_b   1.000
_cell.length_c   1.000
_cell.angle_alpha   90.00
_cell.angle_beta   90.00
_cell.angle_gamma   90.00
#
_symmetry.space_group_name_H-M   'P 1'
#
loop_
_entity.id
_entity.type
_entity.pdbx_description
1 polymer ?
#
loop_
_entity_poly.entity_id
_entity_poly.type
_entity_poly.pdbx_seq_one_letter_code
_entity_poly.pdbx_strand_id
1 'polypeptide(L)' 'MLIAGETSLNVYRGQLMSADELQLIKNNIGEFISINIFLSTTTIRSIAIDFSGNGCQRP' A
#
# COMPACT_ATOMS: atom_id res chain seq x y z
N MET A 1 -7.97 -0.63 -34.76
CA MET A 1 -8.02 -1.68 -33.72
C MET A 1 -6.89 -1.40 -32.75
N LEU A 2 -7.17 -0.66 -31.67
CA LEU A 2 -6.20 -0.45 -30.60
C LEU A 2 -6.26 -1.71 -29.72
N ILE A 3 -5.20 -2.51 -29.73
CA ILE A 3 -4.93 -3.42 -28.62
C ILE A 3 -4.43 -2.50 -27.51
N ALA A 4 -5.33 -2.08 -26.64
CA ALA A 4 -5.01 -1.20 -25.52
C ALA A 4 -3.99 -1.92 -24.64
N GLY A 5 -2.71 -1.63 -24.84
CA GLY A 5 -1.65 -2.07 -23.96
C GLY A 5 -1.92 -1.45 -22.60
N GLU A 6 -2.35 -2.26 -21.63
CA GLU A 6 -2.38 -1.84 -20.23
C GLU A 6 -0.94 -1.62 -19.79
N THR A 7 -0.48 -0.38 -19.89
CA THR A 7 0.69 0.07 -19.16
C THR A 7 0.27 0.17 -17.70
N SER A 8 0.40 -0.93 -16.96
CA SER A 8 0.13 -0.95 -15.53
C SER A 8 1.13 -0.03 -14.82
N LEU A 9 0.61 0.98 -14.11
CA LEU A 9 1.43 1.86 -13.28
C LEU A 9 1.59 1.19 -11.91
N ASN A 10 2.77 0.59 -11.68
CA ASN A 10 3.10 0.02 -10.38
C ASN A 10 3.55 1.12 -9.41
N VAL A 11 2.86 1.22 -8.28
CA VAL A 11 3.16 2.14 -7.19
C VAL A 11 3.26 1.40 -5.87
N TYR A 12 3.92 2.02 -4.91
CA TYR A 12 4.18 1.49 -3.59
C TYR A 12 3.71 2.49 -2.53
N ARG A 13 3.21 1.96 -1.43
CA ARG A 13 2.84 2.71 -0.22
C ARG A 13 3.42 1.99 0.98
N GLY A 14 4.17 2.71 1.80
CA GLY A 14 4.47 2.27 3.16
C GLY A 14 3.45 2.84 4.13
N GLN A 15 3.13 2.07 5.15
CA GLN A 15 2.36 2.55 6.29
C GLN A 15 2.72 1.73 7.52
N LEU A 16 2.81 2.41 8.67
CA LEU A 16 2.81 1.74 9.96
C LEU A 16 1.46 1.05 10.15
N MET A 17 1.47 -0.18 10.63
CA MET A 17 0.28 -1.01 10.79
C MET A 17 0.40 -1.85 12.05
N SER A 18 -0.71 -2.00 12.77
CA SER A 18 -0.82 -2.95 13.88
C SER A 18 -0.86 -4.40 13.38
N ALA A 19 -0.57 -5.35 14.27
CA ALA A 19 -0.68 -6.76 13.92
C ALA A 19 -2.11 -7.15 13.50
N ASP A 20 -3.12 -6.57 14.15
CA ASP A 20 -4.54 -6.88 13.88
C ASP A 20 -4.98 -6.36 12.52
N GLU A 21 -4.58 -5.14 12.13
CA GLU A 21 -4.82 -4.61 10.78
C GLU A 21 -4.16 -5.48 9.71
N LEU A 22 -2.93 -5.95 9.96
CA LEU A 22 -2.25 -6.86 9.04
C LEU A 22 -2.99 -8.19 8.90
N GLN A 23 -3.50 -8.75 10.01
CA GLN A 23 -4.29 -9.98 9.97
C GLN A 23 -5.63 -9.76 9.26
N LEU A 24 -6.29 -8.62 9.47
CA LEU A 24 -7.53 -8.27 8.78
C LEU A 24 -7.30 -8.27 7.25
N ILE A 25 -6.23 -7.64 6.77
CA ILE A 25 -5.92 -7.62 5.33
C ILE A 25 -5.60 -9.02 4.82
N LYS A 26 -4.82 -9.81 5.55
CA LYS A 26 -4.48 -11.19 5.18
C LYS A 26 -5.69 -12.10 5.07
N ASN A 27 -6.69 -11.91 5.93
CA ASN A 27 -7.91 -12.72 5.93
C ASN A 27 -8.91 -12.33 4.83
N ASN A 28 -8.70 -11.20 4.13
CA ASN A 28 -9.61 -10.68 3.10
C ASN A 28 -8.90 -10.52 1.73
N ILE A 29 -8.00 -11.44 1.38
CA ILE A 29 -7.34 -11.43 0.07
C ILE A 29 -8.36 -11.68 -1.04
N GLY A 30 -8.37 -10.81 -2.05
CA GLY A 30 -9.34 -10.84 -3.15
C GLY A 30 -10.50 -9.85 -2.99
N GLU A 31 -10.64 -9.26 -1.79
CA GLU A 31 -11.66 -8.26 -1.49
C GLU A 31 -11.13 -6.82 -1.66
N PHE A 32 -12.03 -5.84 -1.48
CA PHE A 32 -11.71 -4.42 -1.62
C PHE A 32 -11.24 -3.79 -0.30
N ILE A 33 -10.24 -2.92 -0.38
CA ILE A 33 -9.82 -2.04 0.73
C ILE A 33 -10.38 -0.63 0.45
N SER A 34 -11.19 -0.11 1.37
CA SER A 34 -11.60 1.30 1.34
C SER A 34 -10.62 2.14 2.15
N ILE A 35 -10.05 3.17 1.52
CA ILE A 35 -9.15 4.12 2.18
C ILE A 35 -9.86 5.46 2.27
N ASN A 36 -10.36 5.80 3.45
CA ASN A 36 -11.18 7.00 3.69
C ASN A 36 -10.33 8.25 3.98
N ILE A 37 -9.05 8.21 3.58
CA ILE A 37 -8.07 9.28 3.73
C ILE A 37 -7.30 9.44 2.41
N PHE A 38 -6.43 10.43 2.32
CA PHE A 38 -5.60 10.62 1.13
C PHE A 38 -4.69 9.40 0.86
N LEU A 39 -4.75 8.89 -0.38
CA LEU A 39 -3.97 7.75 -0.83
C LEU A 39 -2.64 8.22 -1.44
N SER A 40 -1.64 8.44 -0.59
CA SER A 40 -0.26 8.73 -1.03
C SER A 40 0.46 7.45 -1.48
N THR A 41 1.15 7.53 -2.63
CA THR A 41 1.93 6.44 -3.23
C THR A 41 3.15 6.99 -3.98
N THR A 42 4.13 6.14 -4.28
CA THR A 42 5.33 6.48 -5.07
C THR A 42 5.68 5.34 -6.02
N THR A 43 6.28 5.63 -7.17
CA THR A 43 6.82 4.62 -8.09
C THR A 43 8.15 4.03 -7.61
N ILE A 44 8.80 4.65 -6.61
CA ILE A 44 10.10 4.26 -6.08
C ILE A 44 9.92 3.48 -4.77
N ARG A 45 10.21 2.18 -4.79
CA ARG A 45 10.02 1.27 -3.64
C ARG A 45 10.77 1.71 -2.38
N SER A 46 12.01 2.19 -2.48
CA SER A 46 12.80 2.61 -1.31
C SER A 46 12.15 3.77 -0.57
N ILE A 47 11.60 4.75 -1.31
CA ILE A 47 10.86 5.87 -0.73
C ILE A 47 9.64 5.36 0.04
N ALA A 48 8.89 4.39 -0.50
CA ALA A 48 7.74 3.84 0.20
C ALA A 48 8.14 3.13 1.52
N ILE A 49 9.28 2.44 1.55
CA ILE A 49 9.75 1.73 2.76
C ILE A 49 9.96 2.70 3.92
N ASP A 50 10.46 3.91 3.67
CA ASP A 50 10.70 4.92 4.71
C ASP A 50 9.40 5.33 5.46
N PHE A 51 8.22 5.15 4.84
CA PHE A 51 6.91 5.41 5.45
C PHE A 51 6.29 4.18 6.14
N SER A 52 6.94 3.01 6.10
CA SER A 52 6.41 1.78 6.74
C SER A 52 6.60 1.78 8.26
N GLY A 53 7.32 2.77 8.80
CA GLY A 53 7.73 2.84 10.19
C GLY A 53 8.93 1.92 10.47
N ASN A 54 9.60 2.17 11.59
CA ASN A 54 10.76 1.38 12.05
C ASN A 54 10.44 0.51 13.29
N GLY A 55 9.18 0.48 13.72
CA GLY A 55 8.74 -0.20 14.95
C GLY A 55 9.27 0.41 16.26
N CYS A 56 10.21 1.36 16.20
CA CYS A 56 10.90 1.98 17.32
C CYS A 56 10.33 3.38 17.66
N GLN A 57 9.64 4.01 16.71
CA GLN A 57 8.95 5.28 16.90
C GLN A 57 7.45 5.04 16.81
N ARG A 58 6.74 5.27 17.93
CA ARG A 58 5.30 5.47 17.90
C ARG A 58 5.02 6.91 17.40
N PRO A 59 3.88 7.15 16.74
CA PRO A 59 3.51 8.48 16.25
C PRO A 59 3.63 9.57 17.31
#